data_AF-A0A9P7K625-F1
#
_entry.id   AF-A0A9P7K625-F1
#
_cell.length_a   1.000
_cell.length_b   1.000
_cell.length_c   1.000
_cell.angle_alpha   90.00
_cell.angle_beta   90.00
_cell.angle_gamma   90.00
#
_symmetry.space_group_name_H-M   'P 1'
#
loop_
_entity.id
_entity.type
_entity.pdbx_description
1 polymer ?
#
loop_
_entity_poly.entity_id
_entity_poly.type
_entity_poly.pdbx_seq_one_letter_code
_entity_poly.pdbx_strand_id
1 'polypeptide(L)'
;MAFLSTSLYTVVGVATAANFIRLYIDSKKRPAPLPPGPRPDPLIGNLRLIPPADHHIFFYELGKAYGNVEAAVDFMEKRSSNYSDRASMPVFTRMGWTKTLPLMRYGKELQLHRRIFQKHLNKAKISKYESIQLAEARILAQNLLTDPKEKNNLLTRYA
;
A
#
# COMPACT_ATOMS: atom_id res chain seq x y z
N MET A 1 33.66 28.35 34.89
CA MET A 1 32.95 28.24 33.59
C MET A 1 32.77 26.80 33.09
N ALA A 2 33.77 25.91 33.18
CA ALA A 2 33.65 24.51 32.69
C ALA A 2 32.72 23.57 33.51
N PHE A 3 32.53 23.84 34.80
CA PHE A 3 31.64 23.03 35.67
C PHE A 3 30.14 23.27 35.39
N LEU A 4 29.78 24.44 34.86
CA LEU A 4 28.38 24.78 34.53
C LEU A 4 27.96 24.23 33.16
N SER A 5 28.89 24.09 32.22
CA SER A 5 28.60 23.48 30.92
C SER A 5 28.46 21.95 31.02
N THR A 6 29.31 21.29 31.80
CA THR A 6 29.24 19.84 32.03
C THR A 6 27.96 19.40 32.73
N SER A 7 27.49 20.15 33.74
CA SER A 7 26.21 19.87 34.39
C SER A 7 25.02 20.06 33.44
N LEU A 8 25.04 21.08 32.58
CA LEU A 8 23.99 21.29 31.58
C LEU A 8 23.88 20.12 30.59
N TYR A 9 25.00 19.61 30.06
CA TYR A 9 24.98 18.46 29.15
C TYR A 9 24.45 17.19 29.81
N THR A 10 24.78 16.96 31.09
CA THR A 10 24.24 15.79 31.83
C THR A 10 22.72 15.88 32.04
N VAL A 11 22.20 17.06 32.38
CA VAL A 11 20.75 17.27 32.58
C VAL A 11 19.99 17.08 31.26
N VAL A 12 20.51 17.63 30.16
CA VAL A 12 19.92 17.42 28.82
C VAL A 12 19.96 15.95 28.42
N GLY A 13 21.07 15.24 28.68
CA GLY A 13 21.20 13.80 28.39
C GLY A 13 20.23 12.92 29.20
N VAL A 14 20.03 13.21 30.48
CA VAL A 14 19.06 12.49 31.32
C VAL A 14 17.63 12.79 30.89
N ALA A 15 17.31 14.04 30.55
CA ALA A 15 15.98 14.43 30.09
C ALA A 15 15.61 13.78 28.74
N THR A 16 16.55 13.71 27.79
CA THR A 16 16.33 13.02 26.51
C THR A 16 16.19 11.51 26.69
N ALA A 17 17.01 10.90 27.54
CA ALA A 17 16.88 9.47 27.89
C ALA A 17 15.54 9.15 28.56
N ALA A 18 15.10 9.98 29.52
CA ALA A 18 13.80 9.84 30.17
C ALA A 18 12.63 10.01 29.19
N ASN A 19 12.72 10.97 28.26
CA ASN A 19 11.71 11.16 27.21
C ASN A 19 11.69 9.96 26.26
N PHE A 20 12.86 9.43 25.89
CA PHE A 20 12.97 8.23 25.06
C PHE A 20 12.35 7.00 25.73
N ILE A 21 12.62 6.79 27.02
CA ILE A 21 12.02 5.71 27.82
C ILE A 21 10.50 5.89 27.93
N ARG A 22 10.02 7.11 28.15
CA ARG A 22 8.58 7.41 28.17
C ARG A 22 7.93 7.09 26.82
N LEU A 23 8.50 7.57 25.71
CA LEU A 23 8.02 7.26 24.37
C LEU A 23 8.05 5.75 24.09
N TYR A 24 9.07 5.03 24.58
CA TYR A 24 9.17 3.58 24.45
C TYR A 24 8.04 2.86 25.22
N ILE A 25 7.76 3.27 26.46
CA ILE A 25 6.66 2.70 27.27
C ILE A 25 5.30 3.03 26.62
N ASP A 26 5.09 4.28 26.21
CA ASP A 26 3.85 4.72 25.58
C ASP A 26 3.64 4.04 24.21
N SER A 27 4.71 3.74 23.46
CA SER A 27 4.63 2.97 22.21
C SER A 27 4.12 1.53 22.39
N LYS A 28 4.25 0.97 23.61
CA LYS A 28 3.76 -0.36 23.95
C LYS A 28 2.31 -0.37 24.43
N LYS A 29 1.72 0.78 24.79
CA LYS A 29 0.32 0.88 25.19
C LYS A 29 -0.56 0.72 23.95
N ARG A 30 -1.03 -0.50 23.70
CA ARG A 30 -1.98 -0.79 22.63
C ARG A 30 -3.40 -0.57 23.15
N PRO A 31 -4.21 0.31 22.54
CA PRO A 31 -5.57 0.60 23.01
C PRO A 31 -6.55 -0.57 22.83
N ALA A 32 -6.19 -1.57 22.03
CA ALA A 32 -6.95 -2.79 21.80
C ALA A 32 -5.99 -3.98 21.57
N PRO A 33 -6.43 -5.22 21.82
CA PRO A 33 -5.69 -6.40 21.40
C PRO A 33 -5.54 -6.36 19.87
N LEU A 34 -4.29 -6.23 19.42
CA LEU A 34 -3.98 -6.27 17.99
C LEU A 34 -4.03 -7.73 17.50
N PRO A 35 -4.33 -7.94 16.21
CA PRO A 35 -4.18 -9.26 15.61
C PRO A 35 -2.75 -9.77 15.80
N PRO A 36 -2.56 -11.11 15.80
CA PRO A 36 -1.25 -11.70 15.90
C PRO A 36 -0.39 -11.23 14.71
N GLY A 37 0.91 -11.02 14.97
CA GLY A 37 1.84 -10.54 13.96
C GLY A 37 3.27 -10.47 14.49
N PRO A 38 4.24 -10.19 13.61
CA PRO A 38 5.65 -10.11 13.99
C PRO A 38 5.85 -8.95 14.98
N ARG A 39 6.75 -9.17 15.94
CA ARG A 39 7.04 -8.18 16.98
C ARG A 39 7.77 -6.97 16.37
N PRO A 40 7.26 -5.75 16.57
CA PRO A 40 7.89 -4.54 16.03
C PRO A 40 9.15 -4.14 16.79
N ASP A 41 10.17 -3.69 16.07
CA ASP A 41 11.32 -3.01 16.64
C ASP A 41 10.89 -1.64 17.20
N PRO A 42 11.55 -1.12 18.26
CA PRO A 42 11.27 0.23 18.73
C PRO A 42 11.54 1.27 17.65
N LEU A 43 10.67 2.28 17.56
CA LEU A 43 10.69 3.43 16.62
C LEU A 43 10.53 3.09 15.13
N ILE A 44 11.24 2.08 14.64
CA ILE A 44 11.28 1.69 13.22
C ILE A 44 10.15 0.70 12.89
N GLY A 45 9.62 -0.02 13.89
CA GLY A 45 8.58 -1.01 13.70
C GLY A 45 9.08 -2.22 12.92
N ASN A 46 8.33 -2.65 11.91
CA ASN A 46 8.66 -3.83 11.10
C ASN A 46 9.43 -3.50 9.82
N LEU A 47 9.94 -2.27 9.65
CA LEU A 47 10.56 -1.84 8.39
C LEU A 47 11.75 -2.72 7.99
N ARG A 48 12.54 -3.17 8.97
CA ARG A 48 13.71 -4.06 8.75
C ARG A 48 13.33 -5.47 8.31
N LEU A 49 12.09 -5.90 8.53
CA LEU A 49 11.62 -7.23 8.14
C LEU A 49 11.26 -7.29 6.65
N ILE A 50 11.00 -6.15 6.03
CA ILE A 50 10.59 -6.09 4.63
C ILE A 50 11.86 -6.28 3.78
N PRO A 51 11.98 -7.40 3.03
CA PRO A 51 13.13 -7.62 2.18
C PRO A 51 13.18 -6.56 1.05
N PRO A 52 14.35 -6.25 0.48
CA PRO A 52 14.46 -5.26 -0.61
C PRO A 52 13.94 -5.77 -1.97
N ALA A 53 13.74 -7.09 -2.10
CA ALA A 53 13.22 -7.76 -3.28
C ALA A 53 12.19 -8.82 -2.87
N ASP A 54 11.38 -9.29 -3.82
CA ASP A 54 10.44 -10.39 -3.64
C ASP A 54 9.43 -10.20 -2.49
N HIS A 55 8.94 -8.97 -2.30
CA HIS A 55 8.00 -8.62 -1.23
C HIS A 55 6.74 -9.51 -1.21
N HIS A 56 6.31 -9.97 -2.39
CA HIS A 56 5.15 -10.84 -2.54
C HIS A 56 5.32 -12.19 -1.81
N ILE A 57 6.53 -12.76 -1.81
CA ILE A 57 6.85 -14.00 -1.09
C ILE A 57 6.78 -13.75 0.42
N PHE A 58 7.44 -12.68 0.88
CA PHE A 58 7.43 -12.29 2.29
C PHE A 58 6.00 -12.08 2.83
N PHE A 59 5.17 -11.31 2.12
CA PHE A 59 3.79 -11.08 2.55
C PHE A 59 2.91 -12.33 2.43
N TYR A 60 3.20 -13.22 1.49
CA TYR A 60 2.51 -14.52 1.40
C TYR A 60 2.81 -15.40 2.62
N GLU A 61 4.07 -15.53 3.00
CA GLU A 61 4.48 -16.29 4.19
C GLU A 61 3.90 -15.67 5.46
N LEU A 62 3.90 -14.33 5.55
CA LEU A 62 3.32 -13.61 6.67
C LEU A 62 1.79 -13.83 6.77
N GLY A 63 1.10 -13.79 5.63
CA GLY A 63 -0.32 -14.11 5.52
C GLY A 63 -0.63 -15.56 5.89
N LYS A 64 0.26 -16.50 5.58
CA LYS A 64 0.13 -17.90 6.01
C LYS A 64 0.30 -18.07 7.52
N ALA A 65 1.23 -17.33 8.12
CA ALA A 65 1.51 -17.42 9.55
C ALA A 65 0.48 -16.69 10.43
N TYR A 66 -0.06 -15.56 9.96
CA TYR A 66 -0.88 -14.66 10.78
C TYR A 66 -2.21 -14.23 10.14
N GLY A 67 -2.44 -14.53 8.87
CA GLY A 67 -3.60 -14.06 8.13
C GLY A 67 -4.89 -14.78 8.50
N ASN A 68 -5.99 -14.04 8.47
CA ASN A 68 -7.34 -14.57 8.56
C ASN A 68 -8.17 -14.05 7.36
N VAL A 69 -8.59 -14.98 6.49
CA VAL A 69 -9.34 -14.67 5.27
C VAL A 69 -10.70 -14.03 5.60
N GLU A 70 -11.37 -14.49 6.65
CA GLU A 70 -12.68 -13.96 7.07
C GLU A 70 -12.56 -12.51 7.53
N ALA A 71 -11.48 -12.18 8.25
CA ALA A 71 -11.20 -10.81 8.67
C ALA A 71 -10.93 -9.90 7.46
N ALA A 72 -10.20 -10.40 6.45
CA ALA A 72 -9.97 -9.64 5.22
C ALA A 72 -11.29 -9.34 4.49
N VAL A 73 -12.18 -10.33 4.34
CA VAL A 73 -13.51 -10.14 3.73
C VAL A 73 -14.36 -9.15 4.54
N ASP A 74 -14.33 -9.25 5.87
CA ASP A 74 -15.08 -8.33 6.73
C ASP A 74 -14.61 -6.87 6.56
N PHE A 75 -13.30 -6.63 6.53
CA PHE A 75 -12.76 -5.29 6.35
C PHE A 75 -12.91 -4.75 4.92
N MET A 76 -12.60 -5.58 3.91
CA MET A 76 -12.50 -5.15 2.51
C MET A 76 -13.84 -5.16 1.78
N GLU A 77 -14.80 -5.99 2.17
CA GLU A 77 -16.12 -6.05 1.54
C GLU A 77 -17.20 -5.46 2.45
N LYS A 78 -17.45 -6.12 3.59
CA LYS A 78 -18.60 -5.81 4.46
C LYS A 78 -18.50 -4.42 5.07
N ARG A 79 -17.30 -3.99 5.47
CA ARG A 79 -17.03 -2.70 6.12
C ARG A 79 -16.20 -1.76 5.25
N SER A 80 -16.17 -1.98 3.95
CA SER A 80 -15.36 -1.21 3.01
C SER A 80 -15.63 0.30 3.08
N SER A 81 -16.86 0.73 3.34
CA SER A 81 -17.22 2.14 3.51
C SER A 81 -16.49 2.83 4.67
N ASN A 82 -16.10 2.08 5.69
CA ASN A 82 -15.49 2.63 6.91
C ASN A 82 -13.96 2.67 6.79
N TYR A 83 -13.37 1.66 6.13
CA TYR A 83 -11.92 1.47 6.11
C TYR A 83 -11.26 1.77 4.77
N SER A 84 -12.01 1.84 3.67
CA SER A 84 -11.43 2.00 2.32
C SER A 84 -11.41 3.44 1.80
N ASP A 85 -11.70 4.45 2.62
CA ASP A 85 -11.62 5.85 2.18
C ASP A 85 -10.19 6.23 1.79
N ARG A 86 -10.06 7.07 0.74
CA ARG A 86 -8.77 7.53 0.24
C ARG A 86 -8.36 8.80 0.97
N ALA A 87 -7.15 8.80 1.54
CA ALA A 87 -6.61 10.02 2.15
C ALA A 87 -6.34 11.08 1.07
N SER A 88 -6.44 12.36 1.44
CA SER A 88 -6.00 13.44 0.56
C SER A 88 -4.49 13.35 0.38
N MET A 89 -4.03 13.18 -0.85
CA MET A 89 -2.61 13.11 -1.19
C MET A 89 -2.21 14.43 -1.88
N PRO A 90 -1.53 15.37 -1.19
CA PRO A 90 -1.28 16.71 -1.71
C PRO A 90 -0.54 16.74 -3.05
N VAL A 91 0.38 15.79 -3.25
CA VAL A 91 1.13 15.64 -4.51
C VAL A 91 0.17 15.32 -5.67
N PHE A 92 -0.71 14.31 -5.51
CA PHE A 92 -1.70 13.97 -6.53
C PHE A 92 -2.73 15.08 -6.73
N THR A 93 -3.10 15.78 -5.66
CA THR A 93 -3.99 16.94 -5.75
C THR A 93 -3.38 18.04 -6.61
N ARG A 94 -2.10 18.35 -6.41
CA ARG A 94 -1.39 19.38 -7.17
C ARG A 94 -1.16 18.99 -8.63
N MET A 95 -1.02 17.71 -8.92
CA MET A 95 -0.95 17.19 -10.29
C MET A 95 -2.32 17.13 -11.00
N GLY A 96 -3.42 17.50 -10.32
CA GLY A 96 -4.76 17.45 -10.89
C GLY A 96 -5.38 16.03 -10.93
N TRP A 97 -4.79 15.07 -10.23
CA TRP A 97 -5.22 13.66 -10.24
C TRP A 97 -6.39 13.35 -9.27
N THR A 98 -7.00 14.39 -8.68
CA THR A 98 -8.08 14.24 -7.69
C THR A 98 -9.31 13.51 -8.23
N LYS A 99 -9.55 13.62 -9.55
CA LYS A 99 -10.69 13.00 -10.25
C LYS A 99 -10.32 11.70 -10.95
N THR A 100 -9.29 11.00 -10.47
CA THR A 100 -8.97 9.63 -10.90
C THR A 100 -9.67 8.60 -10.00
N LEU A 101 -10.29 7.59 -10.62
CA LEU A 101 -11.12 6.60 -9.89
C LEU A 101 -10.40 5.95 -8.69
N PRO A 102 -9.09 5.62 -8.75
CA PRO A 102 -8.39 4.99 -7.63
C PRO A 102 -8.13 5.92 -6.43
N LEU A 103 -8.03 7.23 -6.67
CA LEU A 103 -7.69 8.24 -5.67
C LEU A 103 -8.90 9.02 -5.14
N MET A 104 -10.07 8.86 -5.78
CA MET A 104 -11.30 9.47 -5.31
C MET A 104 -11.72 8.95 -3.94
N ARG A 105 -12.12 9.88 -3.09
CA ARG A 105 -12.73 9.60 -1.78
C ARG A 105 -14.12 8.98 -1.94
N TYR A 106 -14.58 8.23 -0.95
CA TYR A 106 -15.93 7.69 -0.95
C TYR A 106 -16.95 8.85 -0.98
N GLY A 107 -17.96 8.72 -1.86
CA GLY A 107 -18.99 9.73 -2.03
C GLY A 107 -19.75 9.58 -3.35
N LYS A 108 -20.65 10.53 -3.61
CA LYS A 108 -21.47 10.55 -4.84
C LYS A 108 -20.62 10.63 -6.12
N GLU A 109 -19.49 11.31 -6.05
CA GLU A 109 -18.56 11.44 -7.17
C GLU A 109 -17.92 10.08 -7.55
N LEU A 110 -17.38 9.35 -6.58
CA LEU A 110 -16.86 8.00 -6.80
C LEU A 110 -17.94 7.08 -7.37
N GLN A 111 -19.16 7.14 -6.84
CA GLN A 111 -20.29 6.34 -7.34
C GLN A 111 -20.65 6.68 -8.79
N LEU A 112 -20.64 7.97 -9.16
CA LEU A 112 -20.87 8.42 -10.53
C LEU A 112 -19.78 7.91 -11.47
N HIS A 113 -18.51 8.09 -11.13
CA HIS A 113 -17.40 7.59 -11.94
C HIS A 113 -17.45 6.07 -12.08
N ARG A 114 -17.67 5.32 -10.98
CA ARG A 114 -17.88 3.86 -11.04
C ARG A 114 -19.02 3.51 -11.99
N ARG A 115 -20.16 4.21 -11.94
CA ARG A 115 -21.29 3.96 -12.84
C ARG A 115 -20.90 4.18 -14.31
N ILE A 116 -20.11 5.21 -14.62
CA ILE A 116 -19.62 5.49 -15.99
C ILE A 116 -18.70 4.36 -16.48
N PHE A 117 -17.72 3.95 -15.66
CA PHE A 117 -16.83 2.83 -16.00
C PHE A 117 -17.60 1.53 -16.19
N GLN A 118 -18.57 1.24 -15.30
CA GLN A 118 -19.40 0.03 -15.37
C GLN A 118 -20.27 -0.04 -16.63
N LYS A 119 -20.58 1.08 -17.31
CA LYS A 119 -21.26 1.03 -18.63
C LYS A 119 -20.45 0.28 -19.68
N HIS A 120 -19.12 0.32 -19.59
CA HIS A 120 -18.21 -0.27 -20.56
C HIS A 120 -17.57 -1.56 -20.05
N LEU A 121 -17.27 -1.64 -18.74
CA LEU A 121 -16.55 -2.75 -18.12
C LEU A 121 -17.46 -3.81 -17.47
N ASN A 122 -18.77 -3.81 -17.77
CA ASN A 122 -19.64 -4.88 -17.30
C ASN A 122 -19.46 -6.17 -18.12
N LYS A 123 -19.86 -7.30 -17.53
CA LYS A 123 -19.73 -8.64 -18.12
C LYS A 123 -20.34 -8.76 -19.52
N ALA A 124 -21.41 -8.03 -19.82
CA ALA A 124 -22.09 -8.10 -21.12
C ALA A 124 -21.42 -7.25 -22.22
N LYS A 125 -20.68 -6.20 -21.84
CA LYS A 125 -20.01 -5.29 -22.78
C LYS A 125 -18.52 -5.60 -22.94
N ILE A 126 -17.92 -6.32 -21.98
CA ILE A 126 -16.48 -6.62 -22.00
C ILE A 126 -16.07 -7.45 -23.22
N SER A 127 -16.94 -8.33 -23.73
CA SER A 127 -16.68 -9.17 -24.91
C SER A 127 -16.44 -8.35 -26.18
N LYS A 128 -16.93 -7.11 -26.25
CA LYS A 128 -16.64 -6.21 -27.38
C LYS A 128 -15.14 -5.91 -27.50
N TYR A 129 -14.39 -5.97 -26.40
CA TYR A 129 -12.95 -5.71 -26.38
C TYR A 129 -12.11 -6.98 -26.62
N GLU A 130 -12.74 -8.16 -26.67
CA GLU A 130 -12.00 -9.43 -26.80
C GLU A 130 -11.26 -9.51 -28.14
N SER A 131 -11.87 -9.06 -29.23
CA SER A 131 -11.25 -9.09 -30.56
C SER A 131 -9.96 -8.26 -30.64
N ILE A 132 -9.95 -7.07 -30.03
CA ILE A 132 -8.76 -6.21 -29.99
C ILE A 132 -7.70 -6.76 -29.03
N GLN A 133 -8.10 -7.29 -27.87
CA GLN A 133 -7.19 -7.96 -26.94
C GLN A 133 -6.50 -9.17 -27.60
N LEU A 134 -7.26 -9.95 -28.36
CA LEU A 134 -6.75 -11.13 -29.06
C LEU A 134 -5.80 -10.74 -30.18
N ALA A 135 -6.10 -9.68 -30.95
CA ALA A 135 -5.20 -9.16 -31.97
C ALA A 135 -3.85 -8.72 -31.37
N GLU A 136 -3.86 -7.93 -30.30
CA GLU A 136 -2.64 -7.51 -29.61
C GLU A 136 -1.89 -8.69 -28.97
N ALA A 137 -2.61 -9.67 -28.40
CA ALA A 137 -1.99 -10.87 -27.85
C ALA A 137 -1.26 -11.70 -28.93
N ARG A 138 -1.82 -11.80 -30.14
CA ARG A 138 -1.16 -12.47 -31.28
C ARG A 138 0.10 -11.73 -31.72
N ILE A 139 0.04 -10.40 -31.80
CA ILE A 139 1.21 -9.56 -32.14
C ILE A 139 2.30 -9.74 -31.09
N LEU A 140 1.94 -9.68 -29.80
CA LEU A 140 2.88 -9.91 -28.70
C LEU A 140 3.53 -11.31 -28.80
N ALA A 141 2.73 -12.36 -29.02
CA ALA A 141 3.23 -13.72 -29.16
C ALA A 141 4.20 -13.87 -30.35
N GLN A 142 3.87 -13.28 -31.49
CA GLN A 142 4.74 -13.28 -32.67
C GLN A 142 6.07 -12.57 -32.38
N ASN A 143 6.01 -11.38 -31.77
CA ASN A 143 7.21 -10.60 -31.45
C ASN A 143 8.11 -11.32 -30.44
N LEU A 144 7.52 -12.02 -29.47
CA LEU A 144 8.26 -12.82 -28.50
C LEU A 144 8.95 -14.04 -29.13
N LEU A 145 8.37 -14.61 -30.20
CA LEU A 145 8.99 -15.69 -30.96
C LEU A 145 10.14 -15.20 -31.85
N THR A 146 10.01 -14.01 -32.43
CA THR A 146 11.03 -13.45 -33.33
C THR A 146 12.23 -12.87 -32.58
N ASP A 147 12.01 -12.19 -31.46
CA ASP A 147 13.09 -11.60 -30.67
C ASP A 147 12.89 -11.80 -29.16
N PRO A 148 13.38 -12.94 -28.61
CA PRO A 148 13.27 -13.23 -27.19
C PRO A 148 14.08 -12.27 -26.30
N LYS A 149 15.07 -11.55 -26.85
CA LYS A 149 15.94 -10.66 -26.06
C LYS A 149 15.23 -9.38 -25.64
N GLU A 150 14.27 -8.92 -26.44
CA GLU A 150 13.45 -7.73 -26.20
C GLU A 150 12.17 -8.01 -25.41
N LYS A 151 12.03 -9.21 -24.82
CA LYS A 151 10.84 -9.66 -24.08
C LYS A 151 10.31 -8.61 -23.08
N ASN A 152 11.19 -8.00 -22.29
CA ASN A 152 10.76 -7.06 -21.26
C ASN A 152 10.10 -5.82 -21.87
N ASN A 153 10.72 -5.24 -22.90
CA ASN A 153 10.18 -4.08 -23.60
C ASN A 153 8.85 -4.41 -24.31
N LEU A 154 8.72 -5.62 -24.86
CA LEU A 154 7.49 -6.10 -25.47
C LEU A 154 6.35 -6.24 -24.46
N LEU A 155 6.65 -6.73 -23.23
CA LEU A 155 5.65 -6.87 -22.17
C LEU A 155 5.21 -5.52 -21.57
N THR A 156 6.10 -4.54 -21.51
CA THR A 156 5.79 -3.22 -20.93
C THR A 156 5.37 -2.17 -21.97
N ARG A 157 5.17 -2.56 -23.24
CA ARG A 157 4.87 -1.64 -24.35
C ARG A 157 3.70 -0.67 -24.08
N TYR A 158 2.71 -1.11 -23.30
CA TYR A 158 1.48 -0.37 -23.00
C TYR A 158 1.29 -0.09 -21.50
N ALA A 159 2.33 -0.30 -20.68
CA ALA A 159 2.34 -0.03 -19.25
C ALA A 159 2.78 1.42 -18.98
#